data_AF-A0A963XAP9-F1
#
_entry.id   AF-A0A963XAP9-F1
#
_cell.length_a   1.000
_cell.length_b   1.000
_cell.length_c   1.000
_cell.angle_alpha   90.00
_cell.angle_beta   90.00
_cell.angle_gamma   90.00
#
_symmetry.space_group_name_H-M   'P 1'
#
loop_
_entity.id
_entity.type
_entity.pdbx_description
1 polymer ?
#
loop_
_entity_poly.entity_id
_entity_poly.type
_entity_poly.pdbx_seq_one_letter_code
_entity_poly.pdbx_strand_id
1 'polypeptide(L)'
;MSIDFNARQKAILNQIRQEGRVLVEALSGAFGTTPQTIRRDLQVLEDTGEVMRFHGGASLLPGVEYTGFDVRRTIAVEEKEAIGVAVAQRIPPNVMLMLNGGTTTAAVARSLKGHSGLRVIVDNVNIANDLRRFPGVDVLVPGGMVRRSDGAVTGEAALEFIRGFRADVAVVGAAALEASGALLDFDLAEAAVTREMMAHAKHVILAVDSGKFGRSAPVVIGSLDRVDTIVTDRCANPEFRHIFARAEIDLVEAMPR
;
A
#
# COMPACT_ATOMS: atom_id res chain seq x y z
N MET A 1 -21.15 15.57 -10.49
CA MET A 1 -20.80 16.61 -11.49
C MET A 1 -19.29 16.60 -11.61
N SER A 2 -18.73 16.29 -12.78
CA SER A 2 -17.28 16.32 -13.00
C SER A 2 -16.85 17.78 -13.05
N ILE A 3 -16.05 18.24 -12.08
CA ILE A 3 -15.45 19.57 -12.12
C ILE A 3 -14.26 19.50 -13.08
N ASP A 4 -14.28 20.29 -14.15
CA ASP A 4 -13.17 20.34 -15.09
C ASP A 4 -12.15 21.38 -14.63
N PHE A 5 -10.98 20.92 -14.18
CA PHE A 5 -9.89 21.77 -13.76
C PHE A 5 -9.22 22.45 -14.97
N ASN A 6 -8.85 23.72 -14.83
CA ASN A 6 -8.08 24.40 -15.86
C ASN A 6 -6.65 23.84 -15.97
N ALA A 7 -5.94 24.17 -17.06
CA ALA A 7 -4.61 23.65 -17.32
C ALA A 7 -3.59 23.93 -16.19
N ARG A 8 -3.68 25.10 -15.55
CA ARG A 8 -2.80 25.48 -14.44
C ARG A 8 -3.13 24.68 -13.17
N GLN A 9 -4.40 24.51 -12.84
CA GLN A 9 -4.85 23.69 -11.71
C GLN A 9 -4.41 22.24 -11.89
N LYS A 10 -4.53 21.68 -13.10
CA LYS A 10 -4.01 20.34 -13.44
C LYS A 10 -2.48 20.26 -13.26
N ALA A 11 -1.75 21.28 -13.70
CA ALA A 11 -0.30 21.35 -13.55
C ALA A 11 0.14 21.47 -12.08
N ILE A 12 -0.51 22.34 -11.29
CA ILE A 12 -0.29 22.51 -9.85
C ILE A 12 -0.55 21.17 -9.15
N LEU A 13 -1.68 20.52 -9.43
CA LEU A 13 -2.03 19.24 -8.82
C LEU A 13 -1.00 18.15 -9.14
N ASN A 14 -0.50 18.08 -10.38
CA ASN A 14 0.57 17.17 -10.75
C ASN A 14 1.89 17.46 -10.01
N GLN A 15 2.23 18.74 -9.83
CA GLN A 15 3.43 19.13 -9.07
C GLN A 15 3.30 18.73 -7.59
N ILE A 16 2.13 18.96 -6.98
CA ILE A 16 1.85 18.51 -5.60
C ILE A 16 1.91 16.98 -5.50
N ARG A 17 1.45 16.24 -6.53
CA ARG A 17 1.55 14.76 -6.56
C ARG A 17 2.99 14.25 -6.64
N GLN A 18 3.88 14.96 -7.32
CA GLN A 18 5.29 14.60 -7.44
C GLN A 18 6.11 14.97 -6.20
N GLU A 19 5.87 16.17 -5.65
CA GLU A 19 6.66 16.74 -4.56
C GLU A 19 6.05 16.50 -3.17
N GLY A 20 4.80 16.02 -3.10
CA GLY A 20 4.02 15.77 -1.88
C GLY A 20 3.49 17.04 -1.21
N ARG A 21 4.21 18.16 -1.32
CA ARG A 21 3.83 19.49 -0.84
C ARG A 21 4.41 20.56 -1.73
N VAL A 22 3.77 21.72 -1.78
CA VAL A 22 4.24 22.89 -2.53
C VAL A 22 4.02 24.17 -1.72
N LEU A 23 4.85 25.18 -2.00
CA LEU A 23 4.73 26.52 -1.41
C LEU A 23 4.12 27.48 -2.42
N VAL A 24 3.28 28.39 -1.94
CA VAL A 24 2.61 29.40 -2.78
C VAL A 24 3.62 30.26 -3.54
N GLU A 25 4.72 30.65 -2.89
CA GLU A 25 5.77 31.48 -3.51
C GLU A 25 6.52 30.75 -4.61
N ALA A 26 6.84 29.47 -4.40
CA ALA A 26 7.50 28.63 -5.39
C ALA A 26 6.62 28.44 -6.64
N LEU A 27 5.32 28.15 -6.45
CA LEU A 27 4.36 28.05 -7.54
C LEU A 27 4.18 29.40 -8.26
N SER A 28 4.15 30.51 -7.52
CA SER A 28 4.01 31.85 -8.11
C SER A 28 5.18 32.14 -9.06
N GLY A 29 6.41 31.81 -8.64
CA GLY A 29 7.60 31.92 -9.49
C GLY A 29 7.57 30.97 -10.68
N ALA A 30 7.24 29.69 -10.48
CA ALA A 30 7.22 28.67 -11.53
C ALA A 30 6.17 28.96 -12.62
N PHE A 31 4.99 29.46 -12.25
CA PHE A 31 3.91 29.75 -13.19
C PHE A 31 3.86 31.21 -13.65
N GLY A 32 4.77 32.07 -13.17
CA GLY A 32 4.78 33.50 -13.49
C GLY A 32 3.49 34.22 -13.06
N THR A 33 2.90 33.81 -11.93
CA THR A 33 1.63 34.36 -11.42
C THR A 33 1.80 34.97 -10.05
N THR A 34 0.75 35.64 -9.55
CA THR A 34 0.77 36.20 -8.19
C THR A 34 0.45 35.15 -7.14
N PRO A 35 0.93 35.31 -5.89
CA PRO A 35 0.53 34.49 -4.75
C PRO A 35 -0.99 34.41 -4.57
N GLN A 36 -1.72 35.48 -4.91
CA GLN A 36 -3.17 35.52 -4.80
C GLN A 36 -3.87 34.65 -5.84
N THR A 37 -3.30 34.53 -7.05
CA THR A 37 -3.77 33.61 -8.09
C THR A 37 -3.60 32.17 -7.64
N ILE A 38 -2.39 31.81 -7.17
CA ILE A 38 -2.10 30.47 -6.67
C ILE A 38 -3.02 30.10 -5.49
N ARG A 39 -3.22 31.01 -4.52
CA ARG A 39 -4.15 30.77 -3.41
C ARG A 39 -5.58 30.48 -3.88
N ARG A 40 -6.06 31.14 -4.94
CA ARG A 40 -7.38 30.84 -5.53
C ARG A 40 -7.42 29.47 -6.20
N ASP A 41 -6.38 29.09 -6.94
CA ASP A 41 -6.32 27.76 -7.55
C ASP A 41 -6.28 26.65 -6.49
N LEU A 42 -5.48 26.84 -5.44
CA LEU A 42 -5.43 25.91 -4.31
C LEU A 42 -6.75 25.84 -3.53
N GLN A 43 -7.51 26.95 -3.43
CA GLN A 43 -8.86 26.93 -2.84
C GLN A 43 -9.79 26.02 -3.65
N VAL A 44 -9.80 26.14 -4.97
CA VAL A 44 -10.64 25.30 -5.83
C VAL A 44 -10.27 23.82 -5.69
N LEU A 45 -8.98 23.51 -5.62
CA LEU A 45 -8.51 22.13 -5.40
C LEU A 45 -8.85 21.61 -4.00
N GLU A 46 -8.85 22.45 -2.97
CA GLU A 46 -9.27 22.09 -1.61
C GLU A 46 -10.79 21.88 -1.51
N ASP A 47 -11.59 22.76 -2.11
CA ASP A 47 -13.05 22.68 -2.14
C ASP A 47 -13.55 21.40 -2.85
N THR A 48 -12.70 20.81 -3.69
CA THR A 48 -12.93 19.55 -4.40
C THR A 48 -12.30 18.33 -3.74
N GLY A 49 -11.58 18.52 -2.63
CA GLY A 49 -10.96 17.45 -1.86
C GLY A 49 -9.68 16.86 -2.47
N GLU A 50 -9.07 17.54 -3.44
CA GLU A 50 -7.84 17.07 -4.10
C GLU A 50 -6.57 17.38 -3.27
N VAL A 51 -6.61 18.43 -2.44
CA VAL A 51 -5.47 18.92 -1.65
C VAL A 51 -5.93 19.41 -0.27
N MET A 52 -4.98 19.51 0.67
CA MET A 52 -5.17 20.19 1.96
C MET A 52 -4.29 21.44 1.99
N ARG A 53 -4.86 22.60 2.34
CA ARG A 53 -4.07 23.82 2.49
C ARG A 53 -3.51 23.96 3.89
N PHE A 54 -2.34 24.58 3.96
CA PHE A 54 -1.71 25.03 5.20
C PHE A 54 -1.19 26.47 5.03
N HIS A 55 -0.63 27.04 6.09
CA HIS A 55 -0.11 28.39 6.01
C HIS A 55 1.06 28.49 5.03
N GLY A 56 0.86 29.18 3.90
CA GLY A 56 1.90 29.42 2.89
C GLY A 56 2.01 28.36 1.79
N GLY A 57 1.16 27.33 1.77
CA GLY A 57 1.26 26.25 0.80
C GLY A 57 0.03 25.34 0.74
N ALA A 58 0.17 24.29 -0.04
CA ALA A 58 -0.75 23.16 -0.04
C ALA A 58 0.05 21.87 -0.11
N SER A 59 -0.47 20.83 0.49
CA SER A 59 -0.02 19.47 0.28
C SER A 59 -1.15 18.68 -0.33
N LEU A 60 -0.85 17.48 -0.83
CA LEU A 60 -1.92 16.49 -0.88
C LEU A 60 -2.55 16.39 0.51
N LEU A 61 -3.82 15.99 0.59
CA LEU A 61 -4.32 15.37 1.82
C LEU A 61 -3.22 14.42 2.32
N PRO A 62 -2.86 14.43 3.62
CA PRO A 62 -1.65 13.81 4.12
C PRO A 62 -1.37 12.48 3.42
N GLY A 63 -0.25 12.41 2.71
CA GLY A 63 0.25 11.18 2.10
C GLY A 63 -0.38 10.78 0.77
N VAL A 64 0.48 10.28 -0.11
CA VAL A 64 0.15 9.18 -1.06
C VAL A 64 -0.63 8.05 -0.34
N GLU A 65 -0.53 8.02 0.98
CA GLU A 65 -1.11 7.12 1.95
C GLU A 65 -2.63 7.31 2.18
N TYR A 66 -3.20 8.48 1.92
CA TYR A 66 -4.65 8.72 1.87
C TYR A 66 -5.21 8.82 0.44
N THR A 67 -4.38 8.62 -0.59
CA THR A 67 -4.87 8.57 -1.96
C THR A 67 -5.68 7.28 -2.17
N GLY A 68 -6.84 7.42 -2.81
CA GLY A 68 -7.71 6.30 -3.13
C GLY A 68 -6.94 5.18 -3.83
N PHE A 69 -7.39 3.95 -3.65
CA PHE A 69 -6.69 2.75 -4.13
C PHE A 69 -6.27 2.84 -5.61
N ASP A 70 -7.11 3.42 -6.46
CA ASP A 70 -6.83 3.58 -7.89
C ASP A 70 -5.62 4.48 -8.18
N VAL A 71 -5.41 5.54 -7.39
CA VAL A 71 -4.25 6.43 -7.54
C VAL A 71 -2.98 5.73 -7.04
N ARG A 72 -3.03 5.08 -5.87
CA ARG A 72 -1.88 4.31 -5.37
C ARG A 72 -1.46 3.21 -6.33
N ARG A 73 -2.41 2.67 -7.11
CA ARG A 73 -2.16 1.61 -8.10
C ARG A 73 -1.34 2.09 -9.29
N THR A 74 -1.33 3.39 -9.60
CA THR A 74 -0.54 3.96 -10.71
C THR A 74 0.85 4.44 -10.31
N ILE A 75 1.20 4.38 -9.03
CA ILE A 75 2.52 4.75 -8.50
C ILE A 75 3.38 3.50 -8.37
N ALA A 76 4.67 3.58 -8.73
CA ALA A 76 5.64 2.48 -8.60
C ALA A 76 5.10 1.15 -9.20
N VAL A 77 4.51 1.24 -10.40
CA VAL A 77 3.80 0.12 -11.03
C VAL A 77 4.78 -1.02 -11.35
N GLU A 78 5.91 -0.69 -11.97
CA GLU A 78 6.92 -1.66 -12.39
C GLU A 78 7.51 -2.38 -11.18
N GLU A 79 7.81 -1.64 -10.10
CA GLU A 79 8.31 -2.18 -8.84
C GLU A 79 7.28 -3.14 -8.22
N LYS A 80 6.01 -2.75 -8.15
CA LYS A 80 4.94 -3.58 -7.58
C LYS A 80 4.70 -4.84 -8.41
N GLU A 81 4.78 -4.75 -9.73
CA GLU A 81 4.65 -5.92 -10.61
C GLU A 81 5.83 -6.88 -10.44
N ALA A 82 7.06 -6.36 -10.37
CA ALA A 82 8.25 -7.16 -10.10
C ALA A 82 8.14 -7.88 -8.75
N ILE A 83 7.79 -7.15 -7.68
CA ILE A 83 7.51 -7.71 -6.35
C ILE A 83 6.41 -8.78 -6.44
N GLY A 84 5.32 -8.48 -7.15
CA GLY A 84 4.20 -9.40 -7.33
C GLY A 84 4.62 -10.74 -7.93
N VAL A 85 5.43 -10.71 -9.00
CA VAL A 85 5.97 -11.92 -9.62
C VAL A 85 6.91 -12.67 -8.67
N ALA A 86 7.82 -11.96 -8.00
CA ALA A 86 8.79 -12.58 -7.09
C ALA A 86 8.13 -13.25 -5.87
N VAL A 87 7.05 -12.65 -5.33
CA VAL A 87 6.24 -13.25 -4.27
C VAL A 87 5.48 -14.46 -4.82
N ALA A 88 4.80 -14.35 -5.95
CA ALA A 88 4.01 -15.44 -6.52
C ALA A 88 4.85 -16.71 -6.76
N GLN A 89 6.09 -16.57 -7.23
CA GLN A 89 7.02 -17.71 -7.42
C GLN A 89 7.38 -18.45 -6.12
N ARG A 90 7.14 -17.85 -4.95
CA ARG A 90 7.43 -18.43 -3.64
C ARG A 90 6.21 -19.07 -2.99
N ILE A 91 5.02 -18.91 -3.57
CA ILE A 91 3.80 -19.50 -3.03
C ILE A 91 3.73 -20.97 -3.48
N PRO A 92 3.73 -21.95 -2.56
CA PRO A 92 3.60 -23.34 -2.94
C PRO A 92 2.18 -23.65 -3.46
N PRO A 93 2.00 -24.68 -4.29
CA PRO A 93 0.66 -25.15 -4.66
C PRO A 93 -0.06 -25.79 -3.46
N ASN A 94 -1.40 -25.87 -3.51
CA ASN A 94 -2.22 -26.56 -2.50
C ASN A 94 -2.14 -25.98 -1.06
N VAL A 95 -1.96 -24.67 -0.92
CA VAL A 95 -1.82 -23.99 0.39
C VAL A 95 -2.96 -23.04 0.70
N MET A 96 -3.09 -22.69 1.99
CA MET A 96 -3.89 -21.56 2.44
C MET A 96 -3.01 -20.29 2.49
N LEU A 97 -3.43 -19.25 1.76
CA LEU A 97 -2.78 -17.95 1.70
C LEU A 97 -3.68 -16.88 2.34
N MET A 98 -3.13 -16.07 3.24
CA MET A 98 -3.73 -14.81 3.65
C MET A 98 -3.08 -13.67 2.87
N LEU A 99 -3.89 -12.74 2.36
CA LEU A 99 -3.42 -11.59 1.60
C LEU A 99 -4.12 -10.34 2.11
N ASN A 100 -3.37 -9.35 2.61
CA ASN A 100 -3.98 -8.11 3.06
C ASN A 100 -4.29 -7.14 1.89
N GLY A 101 -5.11 -6.15 2.16
CA GLY A 101 -5.37 -5.01 1.29
C GLY A 101 -4.11 -4.19 1.00
N GLY A 102 -3.99 -3.73 -0.25
CA GLY A 102 -2.84 -2.91 -0.66
C GLY A 102 -2.58 -2.96 -2.15
N THR A 103 -1.91 -1.95 -2.70
CA THR A 103 -1.63 -1.92 -4.15
C THR A 103 -0.50 -2.86 -4.56
N THR A 104 0.45 -3.11 -3.64
CA THR A 104 1.54 -4.07 -3.84
C THR A 104 1.01 -5.49 -3.73
N THR A 105 0.18 -5.79 -2.72
CA THR A 105 -0.49 -7.09 -2.59
C THR A 105 -1.51 -7.34 -3.69
N ALA A 106 -2.15 -6.30 -4.23
CA ALA A 106 -2.95 -6.42 -5.45
C ALA A 106 -2.11 -6.83 -6.68
N ALA A 107 -0.83 -6.40 -6.76
CA ALA A 107 0.07 -6.87 -7.81
C ALA A 107 0.48 -8.33 -7.59
N VAL A 108 0.74 -8.74 -6.34
CA VAL A 108 0.91 -10.16 -5.97
C VAL A 108 -0.29 -10.97 -6.43
N ALA A 109 -1.51 -10.54 -6.09
CA ALA A 109 -2.74 -11.22 -6.46
C ALA A 109 -2.82 -11.45 -7.97
N ARG A 110 -2.54 -10.44 -8.80
CA ARG A 110 -2.53 -10.58 -10.27
C ARG A 110 -1.50 -11.61 -10.76
N SER A 111 -0.34 -11.69 -10.10
CA SER A 111 0.73 -12.64 -10.41
C SER A 111 0.43 -14.08 -9.96
N LEU A 112 -0.62 -14.32 -9.17
CA LEU A 112 -1.06 -15.67 -8.81
C LEU A 112 -1.77 -16.41 -9.96
N LYS A 113 -2.01 -15.77 -11.10
CA LYS A 113 -2.63 -16.41 -12.27
C LYS A 113 -1.86 -17.68 -12.66
N GLY A 114 -2.57 -18.80 -12.76
CA GLY A 114 -1.99 -20.11 -13.11
C GLY A 114 -1.55 -20.95 -11.92
N HIS A 115 -1.66 -20.46 -10.69
CA HIS A 115 -1.54 -21.30 -9.49
C HIS A 115 -2.70 -22.30 -9.41
N SER A 116 -2.48 -23.42 -8.71
CA SER A 116 -3.47 -24.47 -8.52
C SER A 116 -3.59 -24.88 -7.06
N GLY A 117 -4.82 -25.19 -6.64
CA GLY A 117 -5.14 -25.62 -5.28
C GLY A 117 -5.02 -24.51 -4.23
N LEU A 118 -5.01 -23.25 -4.64
CA LEU A 118 -4.81 -22.14 -3.71
C LEU A 118 -6.14 -21.75 -3.04
N ARG A 119 -6.15 -21.65 -1.71
CA ARG A 119 -7.24 -21.01 -0.96
C ARG A 119 -6.75 -19.68 -0.44
N VAL A 120 -7.38 -18.58 -0.84
CA VAL A 120 -6.95 -17.22 -0.49
C VAL A 120 -7.98 -16.55 0.40
N ILE A 121 -7.59 -16.19 1.61
CA ILE A 121 -8.33 -15.25 2.46
C ILE A 121 -7.83 -13.84 2.15
N VAL A 122 -8.71 -12.95 1.71
CA VAL A 122 -8.35 -11.57 1.36
C VAL A 122 -9.36 -10.58 1.91
N ASP A 123 -8.89 -9.57 2.64
CA ASP A 123 -9.69 -8.52 3.29
C ASP A 123 -9.93 -7.32 2.35
N ASN A 124 -9.92 -7.51 1.04
CA ASN A 124 -10.15 -6.42 0.10
C ASN A 124 -11.01 -6.88 -1.09
N VAL A 125 -12.15 -6.22 -1.30
CA VAL A 125 -13.13 -6.63 -2.31
C VAL A 125 -12.63 -6.43 -3.74
N ASN A 126 -11.72 -5.48 -3.97
CA ASN A 126 -11.14 -5.25 -5.30
C ASN A 126 -10.20 -6.41 -5.65
N ILE A 127 -9.34 -6.82 -4.71
CA ILE A 127 -8.43 -7.94 -4.89
C ILE A 127 -9.20 -9.26 -5.00
N ALA A 128 -10.24 -9.46 -4.18
CA ALA A 128 -11.12 -10.62 -4.27
C ALA A 128 -11.79 -10.75 -5.65
N ASN A 129 -12.22 -9.62 -6.23
CA ASN A 129 -12.85 -9.58 -7.55
C ASN A 129 -11.87 -9.89 -8.70
N ASP A 130 -10.58 -9.61 -8.52
CA ASP A 130 -9.52 -10.02 -9.44
C ASP A 130 -9.27 -11.53 -9.33
N LEU A 131 -9.06 -12.05 -8.11
CA LEU A 131 -8.71 -13.44 -7.84
C LEU A 131 -9.81 -14.44 -8.21
N ARG A 132 -11.09 -14.10 -8.02
CA ARG A 132 -12.22 -15.02 -8.29
C ARG A 132 -12.30 -15.52 -9.74
N ARG A 133 -11.56 -14.88 -10.65
CA ARG A 133 -11.51 -15.22 -12.08
C ARG A 133 -10.46 -16.28 -12.40
N PHE A 134 -9.60 -16.63 -11.45
CA PHE A 134 -8.48 -17.54 -11.69
C PHE A 134 -8.89 -18.98 -11.41
N PRO A 135 -8.86 -19.88 -12.41
CA PRO A 135 -9.07 -21.30 -12.18
C PRO A 135 -8.04 -21.83 -11.18
N GLY A 136 -8.48 -22.65 -10.22
CA GLY A 136 -7.60 -23.23 -9.20
C GLY A 136 -7.32 -22.33 -7.99
N VAL A 137 -8.01 -21.18 -7.90
CA VAL A 137 -7.98 -20.28 -6.73
C VAL A 137 -9.39 -20.17 -6.13
N ASP A 138 -9.55 -20.68 -4.91
CA ASP A 138 -10.75 -20.46 -4.10
C ASP A 138 -10.56 -19.21 -3.24
N VAL A 139 -11.50 -18.27 -3.32
CA VAL A 139 -11.39 -16.98 -2.61
C VAL A 139 -12.38 -16.93 -1.45
N LEU A 140 -11.84 -16.70 -0.26
CA LEU A 140 -12.58 -16.46 0.98
C LEU A 140 -12.48 -14.98 1.31
N VAL A 141 -13.62 -14.34 1.55
CA VAL A 141 -13.69 -12.92 1.91
C VAL A 141 -14.34 -12.82 3.28
N PRO A 142 -13.70 -12.18 4.28
CA PRO A 142 -14.33 -11.93 5.57
C PRO A 142 -15.61 -11.10 5.40
N GLY A 143 -16.56 -11.26 6.31
CA GLY A 143 -17.66 -10.31 6.47
C GLY A 143 -17.19 -9.03 7.16
N GLY A 144 -17.97 -7.95 7.07
CA GLY A 144 -17.65 -6.70 7.78
C GLY A 144 -18.02 -5.44 7.00
N MET A 145 -17.41 -4.32 7.41
CA MET A 145 -17.60 -3.03 6.76
C MET A 145 -16.64 -2.91 5.57
N VAL A 146 -17.17 -2.63 4.38
CA VAL A 146 -16.36 -2.33 3.20
C VAL A 146 -16.04 -0.84 3.18
N ARG A 147 -14.77 -0.49 3.31
CA ARG A 147 -14.30 0.89 3.24
C ARG A 147 -14.36 1.39 1.80
N ARG A 148 -15.02 2.53 1.60
CA ARG A 148 -15.28 3.09 0.26
C ARG A 148 -14.02 3.56 -0.47
N SER A 149 -12.97 3.97 0.26
CA SER A 149 -11.75 4.56 -0.31
C SER A 149 -10.85 3.56 -1.03
N ASP A 150 -10.87 2.31 -0.61
CA ASP A 150 -9.92 1.28 -1.05
C ASP A 150 -10.48 -0.14 -1.14
N GLY A 151 -11.71 -0.36 -0.69
CA GLY A 151 -12.36 -1.67 -0.70
C GLY A 151 -11.92 -2.61 0.42
N ALA A 152 -11.18 -2.13 1.44
CA ALA A 152 -10.80 -2.93 2.59
C ALA A 152 -12.05 -3.38 3.40
N VAL A 153 -12.05 -4.61 3.87
CA VAL A 153 -13.10 -5.22 4.70
C VAL A 153 -12.60 -5.27 6.13
N THR A 154 -13.24 -4.51 7.02
CA THR A 154 -12.77 -4.35 8.40
C THR A 154 -13.90 -4.56 9.42
N GLY A 155 -13.52 -4.51 10.70
CA GLY A 155 -14.42 -4.69 11.85
C GLY A 155 -14.26 -6.05 12.51
N GLU A 156 -14.91 -6.23 13.66
CA GLU A 156 -14.73 -7.43 14.49
C GLU A 156 -15.07 -8.73 13.76
N ALA A 157 -16.11 -8.72 12.92
CA ALA A 157 -16.46 -9.88 12.11
C ALA A 157 -15.34 -10.33 11.16
N ALA A 158 -14.55 -9.38 10.64
CA ALA A 158 -13.40 -9.70 9.79
C ALA A 158 -12.25 -10.30 10.61
N LEU A 159 -12.00 -9.76 11.81
CA LEU A 159 -10.99 -10.28 12.72
C LEU A 159 -11.34 -11.69 13.20
N GLU A 160 -12.58 -11.92 13.64
CA GLU A 160 -13.08 -13.22 14.06
C GLU A 160 -12.99 -14.25 12.94
N PHE A 161 -13.38 -13.85 11.72
CA PHE A 161 -13.24 -14.70 10.54
C PHE A 161 -11.78 -15.14 10.34
N ILE A 162 -10.83 -14.19 10.35
CA ILE A 162 -9.39 -14.49 10.15
C ILE A 162 -8.85 -15.41 11.24
N ARG A 163 -9.20 -15.17 12.51
CA ARG A 163 -8.80 -16.00 13.67
C ARG A 163 -9.29 -17.45 13.54
N GLY A 164 -10.35 -17.70 12.79
CA GLY A 164 -10.87 -19.04 12.52
C GLY A 164 -9.97 -19.89 11.61
N PHE A 165 -8.94 -19.32 10.99
CA PHE A 165 -8.06 -20.02 10.06
C PHE A 165 -6.61 -20.03 10.53
N ARG A 166 -5.87 -21.04 10.05
CA ARG A 166 -4.41 -21.06 10.08
C ARG A 166 -3.91 -21.14 8.64
N ALA A 167 -3.19 -20.13 8.20
CA ALA A 167 -2.62 -20.06 6.87
C ALA A 167 -1.22 -20.67 6.82
N ASP A 168 -0.85 -21.21 5.67
CA ASP A 168 0.54 -21.62 5.44
C ASP A 168 1.41 -20.40 5.17
N VAL A 169 0.88 -19.43 4.42
CA VAL A 169 1.58 -18.18 4.09
C VAL A 169 0.66 -16.99 4.33
N ALA A 170 1.18 -15.90 4.89
CA ALA A 170 0.58 -14.57 4.79
C ALA A 170 1.47 -13.68 3.92
N VAL A 171 0.87 -13.01 2.95
CA VAL A 171 1.52 -11.94 2.19
C VAL A 171 0.88 -10.63 2.63
N VAL A 172 1.67 -9.75 3.22
CA VAL A 172 1.20 -8.47 3.75
C VAL A 172 2.00 -7.32 3.15
N GLY A 173 1.33 -6.21 2.86
CA GLY A 173 1.96 -4.92 2.63
C GLY A 173 2.04 -4.10 3.92
N ALA A 174 2.84 -3.04 3.89
CA ALA A 174 2.87 -2.01 4.93
C ALA A 174 2.93 -0.62 4.28
N ALA A 175 2.42 0.39 4.98
CA ALA A 175 2.49 1.76 4.49
C ALA A 175 3.87 2.38 4.72
N ALA A 176 4.57 1.95 5.78
CA ALA A 176 5.92 2.37 6.11
C ALA A 176 6.68 1.28 6.89
N LEU A 177 8.02 1.30 6.74
CA LEU A 177 8.95 0.49 7.52
C LEU A 177 10.05 1.41 8.06
N GLU A 178 10.13 1.52 9.38
CA GLU A 178 11.14 2.32 10.06
C GLU A 178 12.45 1.55 10.30
N ALA A 179 13.55 2.27 10.48
CA ALA A 179 14.85 1.68 10.82
C ALA A 179 14.85 0.97 12.19
N SER A 180 13.87 1.27 13.05
CA SER A 180 13.60 0.53 14.29
C SER A 180 13.13 -0.91 14.05
N GLY A 181 12.70 -1.22 12.82
CA GLY A 181 12.02 -2.47 12.46
C GLY A 181 10.51 -2.41 12.63
N ALA A 182 9.93 -1.25 12.99
CA ALA A 182 8.49 -1.09 13.09
C ALA A 182 7.81 -1.09 11.71
N LEU A 183 6.76 -1.90 11.59
CA LEU A 183 5.85 -1.96 10.44
C LEU A 183 4.63 -1.11 10.74
N LEU A 184 4.31 -0.16 9.86
CA LEU A 184 3.34 0.88 10.16
C LEU A 184 2.28 1.02 9.06
N ASP A 185 1.10 1.49 9.47
CA ASP A 185 -0.07 1.78 8.65
C ASP A 185 -0.67 3.15 9.03
N PHE A 186 -1.57 3.65 8.18
CA PHE A 186 -2.35 4.86 8.42
C PHE A 186 -3.72 4.58 9.01
N ASP A 187 -4.24 3.36 8.83
CA ASP A 187 -5.56 2.99 9.31
C ASP A 187 -5.51 1.92 10.40
N LEU A 188 -6.16 2.21 11.52
CA LEU A 188 -6.18 1.33 12.70
C LEU A 188 -6.87 -0.02 12.44
N ALA A 189 -7.94 0.00 11.65
CA ALA A 189 -8.74 -1.18 11.38
C ALA A 189 -8.03 -2.11 10.38
N GLU A 190 -7.35 -1.56 9.38
CA GLU A 190 -6.51 -2.31 8.43
C GLU A 190 -5.27 -2.90 9.10
N ALA A 191 -4.61 -2.13 9.97
CA ALA A 191 -3.51 -2.63 10.78
C ALA A 191 -3.95 -3.78 11.70
N ALA A 192 -5.16 -3.72 12.27
CA ALA A 192 -5.70 -4.81 13.08
C ALA A 192 -5.90 -6.10 12.29
N VAL A 193 -6.47 -6.00 11.10
CA VAL A 193 -6.65 -7.15 10.20
C VAL A 193 -5.30 -7.74 9.79
N THR A 194 -4.35 -6.89 9.40
CA THR A 194 -3.00 -7.31 9.00
C THR A 194 -2.27 -8.01 10.15
N ARG A 195 -2.40 -7.51 11.39
CA ARG A 195 -1.86 -8.17 12.59
C ARG A 195 -2.39 -9.58 12.77
N GLU A 196 -3.71 -9.77 12.66
CA GLU A 196 -4.32 -11.08 12.81
C GLU A 196 -3.85 -12.05 11.71
N MET A 197 -3.71 -11.57 10.47
CA MET A 197 -3.15 -12.38 9.37
C MET A 197 -1.72 -12.84 9.67
N MET A 198 -0.85 -11.92 10.11
CA MET A 198 0.54 -12.25 10.47
C MET A 198 0.59 -13.24 11.64
N ALA A 199 -0.27 -13.08 12.65
CA ALA A 199 -0.31 -13.96 13.82
C ALA A 199 -0.80 -15.38 13.53
N HIS A 200 -1.59 -15.57 12.46
CA HIS A 200 -2.23 -16.83 12.10
C HIS A 200 -1.61 -17.51 10.86
N ALA A 201 -0.44 -17.06 10.41
CA ALA A 201 0.32 -17.68 9.33
C ALA A 201 1.58 -18.37 9.84
N LYS A 202 1.98 -19.46 9.17
CA LYS A 202 3.26 -20.15 9.47
C LYS A 202 4.47 -19.41 8.91
N HIS A 203 4.30 -18.72 7.78
CA HIS A 203 5.33 -17.96 7.09
C HIS A 203 4.77 -16.61 6.64
N VAL A 204 5.43 -15.51 6.99
CA VAL A 204 5.01 -14.16 6.69
C VAL A 204 5.96 -13.54 5.67
N ILE A 205 5.40 -13.17 4.52
CA ILE A 205 6.07 -12.43 3.46
C ILE A 205 5.61 -10.97 3.51
N LEU A 206 6.52 -10.06 3.78
CA LEU A 206 6.30 -8.62 3.65
C LEU A 206 6.61 -8.20 2.20
N ALA A 207 5.59 -7.80 1.46
CA ALA A 207 5.71 -7.29 0.08
C ALA A 207 5.63 -5.76 0.07
N VAL A 208 6.77 -5.11 -0.14
CA VAL A 208 6.91 -3.67 0.09
C VAL A 208 7.91 -3.04 -0.89
N ASP A 209 7.51 -1.98 -1.59
CA ASP A 209 8.44 -1.20 -2.41
C ASP A 209 9.41 -0.38 -1.55
N SER A 210 10.61 -0.16 -2.05
CA SER A 210 11.71 0.51 -1.35
C SER A 210 11.38 1.97 -0.98
N GLY A 211 10.40 2.58 -1.64
CA GLY A 211 9.86 3.89 -1.31
C GLY A 211 9.19 3.97 0.07
N LYS A 212 8.88 2.82 0.69
CA LYS A 212 8.32 2.72 2.05
C LYS A 212 9.37 2.66 3.15
N PHE A 213 10.64 2.47 2.80
CA PHE A 213 11.73 2.41 3.78
C PHE A 213 12.05 3.80 4.34
N GLY A 214 12.12 3.91 5.66
CA GLY A 214 12.39 5.17 6.36
C GLY A 214 11.21 6.14 6.40
N ARG A 215 10.03 5.69 5.95
CA ARG A 215 8.76 6.41 6.13
C ARG A 215 8.23 6.15 7.55
N SER A 216 7.23 6.94 7.94
CA SER A 216 6.54 6.77 9.23
C SER A 216 5.03 6.87 9.03
N ALA A 217 4.28 6.16 9.86
CA ALA A 217 2.83 6.19 9.90
C ALA A 217 2.36 6.01 11.36
N PRO A 218 1.18 6.54 11.74
CA PRO A 218 0.80 6.65 13.15
C PRO A 218 0.35 5.32 13.79
N VAL A 219 0.05 4.29 13.00
CA VAL A 219 -0.46 3.02 13.50
C VAL A 219 0.59 1.93 13.35
N VAL A 220 0.89 1.23 14.45
CA VAL A 220 1.80 0.09 14.41
C VAL A 220 1.04 -1.16 13.98
N ILE A 221 1.47 -1.80 12.89
CA ILE A 221 1.07 -3.16 12.53
C ILE A 221 1.85 -4.13 13.43
N GLY A 222 3.18 -4.05 13.42
CA GLY A 222 4.01 -4.98 14.16
C GLY A 222 5.47 -4.63 13.99
N SER A 223 6.33 -5.62 14.09
CA SER A 223 7.76 -5.47 13.91
C SER A 223 8.30 -6.58 13.00
N LEU A 224 9.49 -6.34 12.47
CA LEU A 224 10.22 -7.26 11.61
C LEU A 224 10.45 -8.65 12.23
N ASP A 225 10.41 -8.79 13.56
CA ASP A 225 10.45 -10.08 14.27
C ASP A 225 9.29 -11.04 13.92
N ARG A 226 8.24 -10.54 13.26
CA ARG A 226 7.10 -11.32 12.78
C ARG A 226 7.13 -11.57 11.27
N VAL A 227 8.25 -11.27 10.60
CA VAL A 227 8.42 -11.40 9.16
C VAL A 227 9.54 -12.39 8.87
N ASP A 228 9.28 -13.36 8.00
CA ASP A 228 10.26 -14.37 7.60
C ASP A 228 10.97 -13.97 6.30
N THR A 229 10.24 -13.34 5.38
CA THR A 229 10.76 -12.92 4.07
C THR A 229 10.31 -11.50 3.75
N ILE A 230 11.22 -10.68 3.23
CA ILE A 230 10.89 -9.38 2.64
C ILE A 230 11.12 -9.47 1.13
N VAL A 231 10.11 -9.10 0.35
CA VAL A 231 10.23 -8.93 -1.09
C VAL A 231 10.06 -7.45 -1.42
N THR A 232 11.10 -6.88 -2.02
CA THR A 232 11.15 -5.47 -2.43
C THR A 232 11.70 -5.35 -3.85
N ASP A 233 11.59 -4.18 -4.49
CA ASP A 233 12.24 -3.91 -5.77
C ASP A 233 13.76 -3.96 -5.59
N ARG A 234 14.32 -3.00 -4.84
CA ARG A 234 15.75 -2.90 -4.55
C ARG A 234 15.98 -2.30 -3.17
N CYS A 235 16.83 -2.94 -2.37
CA CYS A 235 17.25 -2.39 -1.07
C CYS A 235 18.60 -1.68 -1.21
N ALA A 236 18.59 -0.40 -1.62
CA ALA A 236 19.83 0.37 -1.77
C ALA A 236 20.42 0.84 -0.42
N ASN A 237 19.59 1.01 0.62
CA ASN A 237 20.02 1.53 1.91
C ASN A 237 20.72 0.43 2.76
N PRO A 238 22.01 0.60 3.13
CA PRO A 238 22.75 -0.35 3.96
C PRO A 238 22.16 -0.56 5.36
N GLU A 239 21.50 0.46 5.93
CA GLU A 239 20.86 0.37 7.24
C GLU A 239 19.75 -0.68 7.22
N PHE A 240 18.87 -0.65 6.21
CA PHE A 240 17.81 -1.64 6.05
C PHE A 240 18.36 -3.05 5.79
N ARG A 241 19.42 -3.17 5.00
CA ARG A 241 20.10 -4.47 4.83
C ARG A 241 20.62 -5.02 6.17
N HIS A 242 21.16 -4.15 7.01
CA HIS A 242 21.68 -4.54 8.32
C HIS A 242 20.56 -5.00 9.26
N ILE A 243 19.44 -4.28 9.33
CA ILE A 243 18.32 -4.70 10.20
C ILE A 243 17.68 -6.00 9.72
N PHE A 244 17.58 -6.23 8.41
CA PHE A 244 17.08 -7.50 7.86
C PHE A 244 18.00 -8.67 8.20
N ALA A 245 19.32 -8.49 8.01
CA ALA A 245 20.30 -9.51 8.38
C ALA A 245 20.28 -9.81 9.88
N ARG A 246 20.14 -8.78 10.74
CA ARG A 246 20.09 -8.95 12.20
C ARG A 246 18.82 -9.67 12.66
N ALA A 247 17.72 -9.46 11.96
CA ALA A 247 16.44 -10.13 12.21
C ALA A 247 16.35 -11.51 11.52
N GLU A 248 17.42 -11.98 10.87
CA GLU A 248 17.47 -13.25 10.13
C GLU A 248 16.40 -13.36 9.03
N ILE A 249 16.02 -12.23 8.44
CA ILE A 249 15.01 -12.14 7.39
C ILE A 249 15.62 -12.48 6.03
N ASP A 250 14.93 -13.32 5.25
CA ASP A 250 15.26 -13.55 3.85
C ASP A 250 14.89 -12.31 3.00
N LEU A 251 15.90 -11.55 2.56
CA LEU A 251 15.72 -10.40 1.69
C LEU A 251 15.76 -10.82 0.21
N VAL A 252 14.66 -10.56 -0.49
CA VAL A 252 14.50 -10.81 -1.92
C VAL A 252 14.37 -9.48 -2.66
N GLU A 253 15.31 -9.21 -3.57
CA GLU A 253 15.26 -8.08 -4.49
C GLU A 253 14.68 -8.54 -5.83
N ALA A 254 13.53 -7.99 -6.21
CA ALA A 254 12.78 -8.39 -7.39
C ALA A 254 13.30 -7.76 -8.69
N MET A 255 14.15 -6.74 -8.59
CA MET A 255 14.74 -6.04 -9.73
C MET A 255 16.27 -6.18 -9.74
N PRO A 256 16.91 -6.17 -10.93
CA PRO A 256 18.36 -6.29 -11.05
C PRO A 256 19.12 -5.10 -10.44
N ARG A 257 20.41 -5.32 -10.18
CA ARG A 257 21.35 -4.35 -9.58
C ARG A 257 21.71 -3.19 -10.50
#